data_AF-A0A7S3BY04-F1
#
_entry.id   AF-A0A7S3BY04-F1
#
_cell.length_a   1.000
_cell.length_b   1.000
_cell.length_c   1.000
_cell.angle_alpha   90.00
_cell.angle_beta   90.00
_cell.angle_gamma   90.00
#
_symmetry.space_group_name_H-M   'P 1'
#
loop_
_entity.id
_entity.type
_entity.pdbx_description
1 polymer ?
#
loop_
_entity_poly.entity_id
_entity_poly.type
_entity_poly.pdbx_seq_one_letter_code
_entity_poly.pdbx_strand_id
1 'polypeptide(L)'
;SSPACSYLGCDEPVQDNPKLENFNVGRVVDKFVARASEYASQTRGDSTNHTMDVMFTMGSDFHYSNAVHIFANIDRIIKHVNADGRVEAFYSTPSQYVKARAAAQLTWPLKTHDFFPYADNPHAYWTGYFTSRAGLKRYVRIAQAALQAARQLEFVTGAKGTTEALDEAVGVAQHHDGVSGTAKQHVADDYAKRLADGMSAAFENAKVGMATLAAT
;
A
#
# COMPACT_ATOMS: atom_id res chain seq x y z
N SER A 1 -10.14 7.69 16.67
CA SER A 1 -9.80 7.88 15.25
C SER A 1 -10.99 8.55 14.59
N SER A 2 -10.80 9.71 13.97
CA SER A 2 -11.91 10.42 13.29
C SER A 2 -12.29 9.65 12.01
N PRO A 3 -13.57 9.36 11.72
CA PRO A 3 -13.94 8.31 10.77
C PRO A 3 -13.86 8.66 9.28
N ALA A 4 -13.33 9.83 8.89
CA ALA A 4 -13.48 10.32 7.52
C ALA A 4 -12.35 11.23 7.01
N CYS A 5 -11.09 10.96 7.38
CA CYS A 5 -9.97 11.76 6.85
C CYS A 5 -9.51 11.21 5.50
N SER A 6 -9.89 11.87 4.40
CA SER A 6 -9.35 11.62 3.06
C SER A 6 -8.21 12.61 2.75
N TYR A 7 -7.55 12.50 1.59
CA TYR A 7 -6.56 13.48 1.13
C TYR A 7 -7.16 14.88 0.83
N LEU A 8 -8.49 15.02 0.86
CA LEU A 8 -9.18 16.32 0.85
C LEU A 8 -9.25 16.95 2.25
N GLY A 9 -8.95 16.18 3.30
CA GLY A 9 -9.08 16.56 4.71
C GLY A 9 -10.07 15.65 5.45
N CYS A 10 -10.25 15.91 6.75
CA CYS A 10 -11.34 15.36 7.56
C CYS A 10 -12.60 16.23 7.39
N ASP A 11 -12.97 16.48 6.14
CA ASP A 11 -14.02 17.45 5.80
C ASP A 11 -15.42 16.92 6.10
N GLU A 12 -16.35 17.85 6.28
CA GLU A 12 -17.77 17.53 6.31
C GLU A 12 -18.21 16.83 5.01
N PRO A 13 -19.08 15.80 5.09
CA PRO A 13 -19.68 15.20 3.92
C PRO A 13 -20.39 16.23 3.04
N VAL A 14 -20.50 15.93 1.75
CA VAL A 14 -21.29 16.73 0.81
C VAL A 14 -22.74 16.69 1.22
N GLN A 15 -23.26 17.89 1.52
CA GLN A 15 -24.68 18.16 1.72
C GLN A 15 -25.21 18.88 0.49
N ASP A 16 -25.95 18.15 -0.33
CA ASP A 16 -26.52 18.63 -1.60
C ASP A 16 -28.02 18.95 -1.51
N ASN A 17 -28.63 18.84 -0.33
CA ASN A 17 -30.01 19.28 -0.11
C ASN A 17 -30.05 20.79 0.24
N PRO A 18 -30.58 21.66 -0.65
CA PRO A 18 -30.61 23.10 -0.43
C PRO A 18 -31.53 23.54 0.72
N LYS A 19 -32.35 22.63 1.26
CA LYS A 19 -33.23 22.90 2.41
C LYS A 19 -32.55 22.69 3.75
N LEU A 20 -31.34 22.14 3.77
CA LEU A 20 -30.59 21.89 5.00
C LEU A 20 -29.57 23.02 5.20
N GLU A 21 -29.45 23.50 6.44
CA GLU A 21 -28.62 24.65 6.81
C GLU A 21 -27.13 24.45 6.48
N ASN A 22 -26.68 23.20 6.39
CA ASN A 22 -25.30 22.84 6.08
C ASN A 22 -25.03 22.55 4.59
N PHE A 23 -25.88 23.04 3.67
CA PHE A 23 -25.63 22.94 2.23
C PHE A 23 -24.25 23.50 1.85
N ASN A 24 -23.43 22.70 1.18
CA ASN A 24 -22.00 23.01 1.01
C ASN A 24 -21.42 22.70 -0.39
N VAL A 25 -22.25 22.43 -1.39
CA VAL A 25 -21.80 21.99 -2.73
C VAL A 25 -20.77 22.91 -3.37
N GLY A 26 -21.03 24.22 -3.43
CA GLY A 26 -20.10 25.18 -4.07
C GLY A 26 -18.71 25.15 -3.43
N ARG A 27 -18.66 25.17 -2.09
CA ARG A 27 -17.41 25.08 -1.32
C ARG A 27 -16.64 23.80 -1.60
N VAL A 28 -17.33 22.66 -1.69
CA VAL A 28 -16.71 21.36 -1.97
C VAL A 28 -16.13 21.32 -3.38
N VAL A 29 -16.89 21.79 -4.38
CA VAL A 29 -16.45 21.82 -5.78
C VAL A 29 -15.22 22.72 -5.94
N ASP A 30 -15.25 23.94 -5.38
CA ASP A 30 -14.12 24.87 -5.45
C ASP A 30 -12.86 24.28 -4.81
N LYS A 31 -13.00 23.60 -3.66
CA LYS A 31 -11.88 22.93 -3.00
C LYS A 31 -11.33 21.76 -3.83
N PHE A 32 -12.21 20.97 -4.45
CA PHE A 32 -11.79 19.86 -5.33
C PHE A 32 -11.02 20.38 -6.54
N VAL A 33 -11.54 21.40 -7.24
CA VAL A 33 -10.90 22.02 -8.40
C VAL A 33 -9.55 22.63 -8.04
N ALA A 34 -9.46 23.31 -6.90
CA ALA A 34 -8.20 23.86 -6.41
C ALA A 34 -7.15 22.77 -6.17
N ARG A 35 -7.55 21.65 -5.53
CA ARG A 35 -6.67 20.52 -5.27
C ARG A 35 -6.25 19.79 -6.55
N ALA A 36 -7.16 19.64 -7.50
CA ALA A 36 -6.86 19.05 -8.81
C ALA A 36 -5.84 19.91 -9.57
N SER A 37 -6.00 21.23 -9.52
CA SER A 37 -5.08 22.19 -10.12
C SER A 37 -3.69 22.15 -9.46
N GLU A 38 -3.64 22.00 -8.14
CA GLU A 38 -2.38 21.83 -7.41
C GLU A 38 -1.63 20.57 -7.86
N TYR A 39 -2.31 19.42 -7.91
CA TYR A 39 -1.70 18.17 -8.39
C TYR A 39 -1.28 18.25 -9.87
N ALA A 40 -2.07 18.93 -10.69
CA ALA A 40 -1.73 19.16 -12.09
C ALA A 40 -0.46 20.01 -12.22
N SER A 41 -0.27 21.02 -11.35
CA SER A 41 0.94 21.86 -11.36
C SER A 41 2.24 21.11 -11.03
N GLN A 42 2.13 19.95 -10.36
CA GLN A 42 3.25 19.11 -9.96
C GLN A 42 3.46 17.91 -10.90
N THR A 43 2.58 17.74 -11.89
CA THR A 43 2.57 16.61 -12.82
C THR A 43 2.88 17.09 -14.24
N ARG A 44 3.50 16.25 -15.06
CA ARG A 44 3.66 16.55 -16.49
C ARG A 44 2.33 16.44 -17.22
N GLY A 45 2.18 17.09 -18.36
CA GLY A 45 0.99 17.00 -19.18
C GLY A 45 0.56 18.37 -19.65
N ASP A 46 -0.51 18.38 -20.44
CA ASP A 46 -1.05 19.57 -21.05
C ASP A 46 -2.58 19.48 -21.03
N SER A 47 -3.22 20.49 -20.45
CA SER A 47 -4.68 20.59 -20.38
C SER A 47 -5.30 20.82 -21.76
N THR A 48 -4.59 21.44 -22.70
CA THR A 48 -5.10 21.71 -24.05
C THR A 48 -5.18 20.45 -24.91
N ASN A 49 -4.33 19.46 -24.61
CA ASN A 49 -4.28 18.18 -25.31
C ASN A 49 -4.88 17.02 -24.50
N HIS A 50 -5.62 17.31 -23.42
CA HIS A 50 -6.22 16.31 -22.54
C HIS A 50 -5.23 15.23 -22.04
N THR A 51 -3.98 15.61 -21.78
CA THR A 51 -2.95 14.73 -21.22
C THR A 51 -2.66 15.02 -19.75
N MET A 52 -3.47 15.88 -19.13
CA MET A 52 -3.35 16.33 -17.76
C MET A 52 -4.21 15.49 -16.80
N ASP A 53 -3.96 14.19 -16.76
CA ASP A 53 -4.57 13.31 -15.76
C ASP A 53 -3.82 13.41 -14.43
N VAL A 54 -4.57 13.51 -13.33
CA VAL A 54 -4.06 13.45 -11.95
C VAL A 54 -4.76 12.35 -11.16
N MET A 55 -4.03 11.68 -10.26
CA MET A 55 -4.58 10.61 -9.44
C MET A 55 -4.85 11.08 -8.01
N PHE A 56 -6.07 10.92 -7.55
CA PHE A 56 -6.45 11.11 -6.14
C PHE A 56 -6.48 9.76 -5.44
N THR A 57 -5.59 9.55 -4.47
CA THR A 57 -5.59 8.35 -3.63
C THR A 57 -6.64 8.50 -2.52
N MET A 58 -7.91 8.29 -2.83
CA MET A 58 -9.01 8.46 -1.88
C MET A 58 -8.97 7.39 -0.78
N GLY A 59 -8.26 7.63 0.31
CA GLY A 59 -8.16 6.70 1.44
C GLY A 59 -7.09 7.10 2.46
N SER A 60 -6.96 6.29 3.51
CA SER A 60 -5.97 6.42 4.58
C SER A 60 -5.87 5.07 5.33
N ASP A 61 -5.12 5.01 6.42
CA ASP A 61 -4.96 3.82 7.26
C ASP A 61 -6.32 3.30 7.74
N PHE A 62 -6.64 2.05 7.38
CA PHE A 62 -7.88 1.35 7.76
C PHE A 62 -9.20 2.09 7.44
N HIS A 63 -9.17 2.95 6.41
CA HIS A 63 -10.21 3.95 6.16
C HIS A 63 -11.58 3.38 5.74
N TYR A 64 -11.61 2.30 4.94
CA TYR A 64 -12.85 1.80 4.30
C TYR A 64 -13.66 0.79 5.13
N SER A 65 -13.53 0.79 6.45
CA SER A 65 -14.30 -0.11 7.33
C SER A 65 -15.82 0.09 7.19
N ASN A 66 -16.29 1.30 6.88
CA ASN A 66 -17.66 1.59 6.45
C ASN A 66 -17.66 2.26 5.07
N ALA A 67 -17.46 1.45 4.03
CA ALA A 67 -17.33 1.92 2.66
C ALA A 67 -18.58 2.61 2.09
N VAL A 68 -19.79 2.26 2.57
CA VAL A 68 -21.06 2.77 2.03
C VAL A 68 -21.14 4.30 2.12
N HIS A 69 -20.79 4.87 3.27
CA HIS A 69 -20.81 6.33 3.44
C HIS A 69 -19.72 7.03 2.63
N ILE A 70 -18.56 6.39 2.45
CA ILE A 70 -17.45 6.95 1.70
C ILE A 70 -17.82 7.02 0.21
N PHE A 71 -18.30 5.92 -0.37
CA PHE A 71 -18.72 5.89 -1.78
C PHE A 71 -19.90 6.83 -2.04
N ALA A 72 -20.92 6.86 -1.17
CA ALA A 72 -22.03 7.80 -1.31
C ALA A 72 -21.56 9.26 -1.33
N ASN A 73 -20.51 9.60 -0.57
CA ASN A 73 -19.94 10.94 -0.58
C ASN A 73 -19.12 11.21 -1.85
N ILE A 74 -18.31 10.26 -2.30
CA ILE A 74 -17.54 10.38 -3.55
C ILE A 74 -18.47 10.53 -4.75
N ASP A 75 -19.59 9.80 -4.80
CA ASP A 75 -20.60 9.91 -5.85
C ASP A 75 -21.17 11.33 -5.94
N ARG A 76 -21.45 11.97 -4.80
CA ARG A 76 -21.89 13.38 -4.77
C ARG A 76 -20.79 14.33 -5.25
N ILE A 77 -19.53 14.10 -4.85
CA ILE A 77 -18.40 14.91 -5.33
C ILE A 77 -18.30 14.81 -6.86
N ILE A 78 -18.25 13.60 -7.42
CA ILE A 78 -18.17 13.35 -8.86
C ILE A 78 -19.34 14.02 -9.58
N LYS A 79 -20.57 13.82 -9.10
CA LYS A 79 -21.78 14.43 -9.68
C LYS A 79 -21.67 15.95 -9.78
N HIS A 80 -21.29 16.62 -8.69
CA HIS A 80 -21.29 18.08 -8.64
C HIS A 80 -20.07 18.69 -9.32
N VAL A 81 -18.90 18.05 -9.26
CA VAL A 81 -17.70 18.49 -9.98
C VAL A 81 -17.90 18.38 -11.50
N ASN A 82 -18.45 17.26 -11.98
CA ASN A 82 -18.70 17.08 -13.41
C ASN A 82 -19.82 18.00 -13.92
N ALA A 83 -20.80 18.33 -13.09
CA ALA A 83 -21.84 19.31 -13.43
C ALA A 83 -21.30 20.75 -13.49
N ASP A 84 -20.31 21.08 -12.67
CA ASP A 84 -19.60 22.36 -12.72
C ASP A 84 -18.71 22.49 -13.98
N GLY A 85 -18.04 21.41 -14.38
CA GLY A 85 -17.38 21.29 -15.67
C GLY A 85 -15.98 21.91 -15.78
N ARG A 86 -15.45 22.53 -14.70
CA ARG A 86 -14.05 23.01 -14.69
C ARG A 86 -13.02 21.87 -14.77
N VAL A 87 -13.36 20.71 -14.24
CA VAL A 87 -12.57 19.46 -14.31
C VAL A 87 -13.50 18.26 -14.44
N GLU A 88 -12.99 17.15 -14.96
CA GLU A 88 -13.70 15.87 -14.98
C GLU A 88 -13.16 14.95 -13.88
N ALA A 89 -14.07 14.37 -13.09
CA ALA A 89 -13.78 13.42 -12.03
C ALA A 89 -14.52 12.10 -12.29
N PHE A 90 -13.84 10.98 -12.04
CA PHE A 90 -14.40 9.65 -12.21
C PHE A 90 -13.67 8.63 -11.32
N TYR A 91 -14.31 7.49 -11.03
CA TYR A 91 -13.63 6.38 -10.37
C TYR A 91 -12.58 5.76 -11.29
N SER A 92 -11.41 5.51 -10.74
CA SER A 92 -10.29 4.93 -11.47
C SER A 92 -9.47 4.01 -10.56
N THR A 93 -8.43 3.43 -11.14
CA THR A 93 -7.47 2.57 -10.47
C THR A 93 -6.05 3.02 -10.84
N PRO A 94 -5.02 2.69 -10.03
CA PRO A 94 -3.64 3.02 -10.39
C PRO A 94 -3.22 2.49 -11.76
N SER A 95 -3.71 1.31 -12.17
CA SER A 95 -3.41 0.73 -13.48
C SER A 95 -4.06 1.51 -14.63
N GLN A 96 -5.32 1.96 -14.48
CA GLN A 96 -5.98 2.82 -15.46
C GLN A 96 -5.28 4.17 -15.59
N TYR A 97 -4.88 4.78 -14.47
CA TYR A 97 -4.10 6.02 -14.46
C TYR A 97 -2.79 5.84 -15.23
N VAL A 98 -1.97 4.83 -14.88
CA VAL A 98 -0.69 4.58 -15.59
C VAL A 98 -0.91 4.31 -17.08
N LYS A 99 -1.98 3.59 -17.45
CA LYS A 99 -2.33 3.37 -18.85
C LYS A 99 -2.64 4.67 -19.60
N ALA A 100 -3.41 5.58 -19.00
CA ALA A 100 -3.70 6.89 -19.57
C ALA A 100 -2.41 7.73 -19.70
N ARG A 101 -1.57 7.74 -18.65
CA ARG A 101 -0.27 8.42 -18.65
C ARG A 101 0.70 7.90 -19.71
N ALA A 102 0.66 6.61 -20.01
CA ALA A 102 1.46 6.02 -21.09
C ALA A 102 0.92 6.37 -22.48
N ALA A 103 -0.41 6.41 -22.65
CA ALA A 103 -1.06 6.78 -23.90
C ALA A 103 -0.87 8.27 -24.27
N ALA A 104 -0.62 9.13 -23.27
CA ALA A 104 -0.39 10.55 -23.44
C ALA A 104 0.92 10.93 -24.19
N GLN A 105 1.78 9.96 -24.54
CA GLN A 105 3.03 10.16 -25.30
C GLN A 105 3.95 11.27 -24.74
N LEU A 106 3.94 11.43 -23.41
CA LEU A 106 4.78 12.42 -22.72
C LEU A 106 6.22 11.93 -22.59
N THR A 107 7.17 12.87 -22.59
CA THR A 107 8.57 12.58 -22.25
C THR A 107 8.78 12.63 -20.74
N TRP A 108 9.42 11.60 -20.19
CA TRP A 108 9.66 11.44 -18.76
C TRP A 108 11.15 11.57 -18.42
N PRO A 109 11.51 12.25 -17.32
CA PRO A 109 12.90 12.30 -16.86
C PRO A 109 13.33 10.93 -16.35
N LEU A 110 14.61 10.61 -16.56
CA LEU A 110 15.21 9.38 -16.06
C LEU A 110 15.57 9.50 -14.57
N LYS A 111 15.21 8.50 -13.76
CA LYS A 111 15.68 8.31 -12.38
C LYS A 111 16.42 6.98 -12.28
N THR A 112 17.68 7.00 -11.86
CA THR A 112 18.58 5.83 -11.90
C THR A 112 18.89 5.21 -10.53
N HIS A 113 18.95 6.02 -9.46
CA HIS A 113 19.31 5.57 -8.11
C HIS A 113 18.08 5.30 -7.22
N ASP A 114 18.28 5.01 -5.95
CA ASP A 114 17.20 4.81 -4.96
C ASP A 114 16.68 6.12 -4.35
N PHE A 115 15.84 6.00 -3.32
CA PHE A 115 15.29 7.11 -2.53
C PHE A 115 15.77 7.06 -1.06
N PHE A 116 16.95 6.49 -0.79
CA PHE A 116 17.52 6.46 0.56
C PHE A 116 18.56 7.58 0.79
N PRO A 117 18.67 8.07 2.04
CA PRO A 117 17.75 7.88 3.16
C PRO A 117 16.49 8.75 3.03
N TYR A 118 15.37 8.27 3.59
CA TYR A 118 14.14 9.07 3.70
C TYR A 118 14.19 9.99 4.91
N ALA A 119 13.67 11.21 4.74
CA ALA A 119 13.40 12.15 5.83
C ALA A 119 12.09 12.90 5.52
N ASP A 120 11.22 13.00 6.53
CA ASP A 120 9.95 13.73 6.44
C ASP A 120 10.03 15.14 7.05
N ASN A 121 11.11 15.45 7.78
CA ASN A 121 11.45 16.78 8.31
C ASN A 121 12.98 16.98 8.34
N PRO A 122 13.49 18.24 8.42
CA PRO A 122 14.93 18.54 8.32
C PRO A 122 15.86 17.77 9.28
N HIS A 123 15.35 17.32 10.42
CA HIS A 123 16.11 16.61 11.45
C HIS A 123 15.52 15.22 11.81
N ALA A 124 14.67 14.67 10.94
CA ALA A 124 14.00 13.39 11.15
C ALA A 124 14.35 12.42 10.03
N TYR A 125 15.60 11.94 10.00
CA TYR A 125 16.02 10.91 9.05
C TYR A 125 15.63 9.53 9.55
N TRP A 126 14.97 8.75 8.70
CA TRP A 126 14.45 7.43 9.04
C TRP A 126 15.54 6.36 8.82
N THR A 127 16.70 6.53 9.43
CA THR A 127 17.82 5.57 9.34
C THR A 127 17.90 4.65 10.55
N GLY A 128 17.19 4.97 11.64
CA GLY A 128 17.19 4.12 12.85
C GLY A 128 16.63 2.71 12.61
N TYR A 129 15.60 2.59 11.77
CA TYR A 129 14.98 1.28 11.49
C TYR A 129 15.90 0.33 10.70
N PHE A 130 17.02 0.82 10.15
CA PHE A 130 18.05 -0.04 9.57
C PHE A 130 18.64 -1.00 10.62
N THR A 131 18.62 -0.63 11.91
CA THR A 131 19.18 -1.43 13.02
C THR A 131 18.14 -1.89 14.05
N SER A 132 16.99 -1.20 14.17
CA SER A 132 15.93 -1.54 15.14
C SER A 132 15.58 -3.04 15.13
N ARG A 133 15.52 -3.66 16.32
CA ARG A 133 15.21 -5.10 16.49
C ARG A 133 16.13 -6.04 15.68
N ALA A 134 17.45 -5.84 15.80
CA ALA A 134 18.46 -6.66 15.10
C ALA A 134 18.26 -8.19 15.25
N GLY A 135 17.78 -8.66 16.41
CA GLY A 135 17.43 -10.07 16.64
C GLY A 135 16.34 -10.59 15.67
N LEU A 136 15.25 -9.82 15.51
CA LEU A 136 14.18 -10.16 14.57
C LEU A 136 14.67 -10.11 13.12
N LYS A 137 15.46 -9.09 12.74
CA LYS A 137 16.08 -9.00 11.40
C LYS A 137 16.92 -10.23 11.07
N ARG A 138 17.76 -10.67 12.01
CA ARG A 138 18.55 -11.90 11.87
C ARG A 138 17.63 -13.12 11.75
N TYR A 139 16.55 -13.16 12.52
CA TYR A 139 15.64 -14.31 12.50
C TYR A 139 14.92 -14.45 11.15
N VAL A 140 14.42 -13.34 10.60
CA VAL A 140 13.84 -13.29 9.24
C VAL A 140 14.83 -13.80 8.20
N ARG A 141 16.11 -13.41 8.29
CA ARG A 141 17.15 -13.90 7.35
C ARG A 141 17.37 -15.41 7.44
N ILE A 142 17.36 -15.97 8.66
CA ILE A 142 17.49 -17.42 8.88
C ILE A 142 16.26 -18.16 8.34
N ALA A 143 15.06 -17.66 8.64
CA ALA A 143 13.80 -18.22 8.17
C ALA A 143 13.71 -18.23 6.63
N GLN A 144 14.11 -17.14 5.97
CA GLN A 144 14.18 -17.07 4.50
C GLN A 144 15.12 -18.13 3.92
N ALA A 145 16.29 -18.33 4.54
CA ALA A 145 17.25 -19.34 4.08
C ALA A 145 16.70 -20.77 4.27
N ALA A 146 16.05 -21.03 5.41
CA ALA A 146 15.38 -22.29 5.67
C ALA A 146 14.24 -22.55 4.67
N LEU A 147 13.43 -21.53 4.37
CA LEU A 147 12.36 -21.63 3.36
C LEU A 147 12.89 -21.99 1.98
N GLN A 148 13.99 -21.35 1.56
CA GLN A 148 14.62 -21.65 0.27
C GLN A 148 15.11 -23.11 0.20
N ALA A 149 15.78 -23.59 1.26
CA ALA A 149 16.25 -24.97 1.32
C ALA A 149 15.07 -25.97 1.34
N ALA A 150 14.03 -25.68 2.12
CA ALA A 150 12.84 -26.52 2.19
C ALA A 150 12.11 -26.60 0.84
N ARG A 151 12.00 -25.50 0.10
CA ARG A 151 11.42 -25.49 -1.26
C ARG A 151 12.23 -26.32 -2.26
N GLN A 152 13.56 -26.28 -2.18
CA GLN A 152 14.42 -27.12 -3.02
C GLN A 152 14.19 -28.60 -2.71
N LEU A 153 14.08 -28.95 -1.43
CA LEU A 153 13.81 -30.32 -1.02
C LEU A 153 12.40 -30.78 -1.44
N GLU A 154 11.40 -29.92 -1.26
CA GLU A 154 10.03 -30.15 -1.72
C GLU A 154 10.00 -30.48 -3.22
N PHE A 155 10.72 -29.69 -4.03
CA PHE A 155 10.87 -29.94 -5.46
C PHE A 155 11.52 -31.30 -5.78
N VAL A 156 12.67 -31.62 -5.15
CA VAL A 156 13.42 -32.85 -5.47
C VAL A 156 12.67 -34.11 -5.01
N THR A 157 11.92 -34.02 -3.91
CA THR A 157 11.15 -35.15 -3.36
C THR A 157 9.76 -35.30 -3.96
N GLY A 158 9.28 -34.30 -4.71
CA GLY A 158 7.91 -34.26 -5.20
C GLY A 158 6.86 -34.05 -4.10
N ALA A 159 7.28 -33.68 -2.89
CA ALA A 159 6.37 -33.26 -1.83
C ALA A 159 5.60 -31.99 -2.25
N LYS A 160 4.43 -31.74 -1.64
CA LYS A 160 3.61 -30.57 -1.94
C LYS A 160 3.04 -29.97 -0.66
N GLY A 161 3.05 -28.65 -0.59
CA GLY A 161 2.47 -27.85 0.49
C GLY A 161 3.26 -27.89 1.79
N THR A 162 4.52 -28.33 1.74
CA THR A 162 5.34 -28.48 2.94
C THR A 162 5.95 -27.18 3.45
N THR A 163 5.90 -26.13 2.63
CA THR A 163 6.56 -24.84 2.90
C THR A 163 5.60 -23.67 3.10
N GLU A 164 4.30 -23.87 2.91
CA GLU A 164 3.28 -22.81 2.89
C GLU A 164 3.25 -22.00 4.20
N ALA A 165 3.26 -22.68 5.35
CA ALA A 165 3.25 -22.00 6.66
C ALA A 165 4.48 -21.10 6.89
N LEU A 166 5.67 -21.54 6.46
CA LEU A 166 6.88 -20.73 6.57
C LEU A 166 6.90 -19.60 5.53
N ASP A 167 6.38 -19.85 4.32
CA ASP A 167 6.24 -18.84 3.27
C ASP A 167 5.34 -17.68 3.71
N GLU A 168 4.16 -17.99 4.26
CA GLU A 168 3.25 -17.00 4.82
C GLU A 168 3.90 -16.21 5.96
N ALA A 169 4.57 -16.88 6.90
CA ALA A 169 5.23 -16.23 8.03
C ALA A 169 6.36 -15.30 7.58
N VAL A 170 7.19 -15.74 6.62
CA VAL A 170 8.25 -14.93 6.03
C VAL A 170 7.67 -13.74 5.26
N GLY A 171 6.61 -13.96 4.48
CA GLY A 171 5.93 -12.92 3.71
C GLY A 171 5.32 -11.84 4.61
N VAL A 172 4.61 -12.23 5.66
CA VAL A 172 4.06 -11.30 6.67
C VAL A 172 5.18 -10.55 7.39
N ALA A 173 6.30 -11.18 7.69
CA ALA A 173 7.45 -10.52 8.30
C ALA A 173 8.12 -9.48 7.37
N GLN A 174 7.93 -9.53 6.05
CA GLN A 174 8.39 -8.49 5.11
C GLN A 174 7.53 -7.22 5.14
N HIS A 175 6.40 -7.20 5.86
CA HIS A 175 5.63 -5.98 6.09
C HIS A 175 6.54 -4.83 6.53
N HIS A 176 6.24 -3.59 6.11
CA HIS A 176 7.10 -2.44 6.37
C HIS A 176 7.19 -2.04 7.86
N ASP A 177 6.37 -2.65 8.74
CA ASP A 177 6.54 -2.62 10.21
C ASP A 177 7.04 -3.93 10.83
N GLY A 178 7.21 -4.97 10.01
CA GLY A 178 7.77 -6.26 10.40
C GLY A 178 9.29 -6.22 10.51
N VAL A 179 9.98 -6.58 9.43
CA VAL A 179 11.45 -6.65 9.38
C VAL A 179 12.12 -5.30 9.66
N SER A 180 11.45 -4.18 9.39
CA SER A 180 11.93 -2.83 9.75
C SER A 180 12.07 -2.65 11.27
N GLY A 181 11.28 -3.39 12.06
CA GLY A 181 11.27 -3.34 13.52
C GLY A 181 10.52 -2.15 14.11
N THR A 182 9.61 -1.52 13.36
CA THR A 182 8.82 -0.35 13.80
C THR A 182 7.48 -0.72 14.46
N ALA A 183 7.08 -1.98 14.47
CA ALA A 183 5.88 -2.42 15.19
C ALA A 183 6.02 -2.37 16.72
N LYS A 184 4.87 -2.38 17.42
CA LYS A 184 4.77 -2.56 18.88
C LYS A 184 5.37 -3.89 19.31
N GLN A 185 5.83 -3.98 20.57
CA GLN A 185 6.50 -5.17 21.09
C GLN A 185 5.70 -6.46 20.88
N HIS A 186 4.43 -6.49 21.31
CA HIS A 186 3.59 -7.69 21.18
C HIS A 186 3.34 -8.11 19.71
N VAL A 187 3.41 -7.17 18.75
CA VAL A 187 3.30 -7.47 17.32
C VAL A 187 4.62 -8.06 16.80
N ALA A 188 5.75 -7.52 17.27
CA ALA A 188 7.07 -8.10 16.98
C ALA A 188 7.21 -9.52 17.56
N ASP A 189 6.66 -9.77 18.74
CA ASP A 189 6.60 -11.11 19.34
C ASP A 189 5.71 -12.05 18.52
N ASP A 190 4.58 -11.57 17.98
CA ASP A 190 3.73 -12.34 17.07
C ASP A 190 4.45 -12.68 15.75
N TYR A 191 5.20 -11.75 15.16
CA TYR A 191 6.05 -12.05 13.99
C TYR A 191 7.07 -13.15 14.31
N ALA A 192 7.76 -13.06 15.44
CA ALA A 192 8.72 -14.08 15.87
C ALA A 192 8.07 -15.44 16.09
N LYS A 193 6.88 -15.46 16.72
CA LYS A 193 6.10 -16.68 16.92
C LYS A 193 5.72 -17.33 15.60
N ARG A 194 5.19 -16.57 14.63
CA ARG A 194 4.83 -17.09 13.30
C ARG A 194 6.03 -17.70 12.57
N LEU A 195 7.19 -17.03 12.63
CA LEU A 195 8.42 -17.55 12.05
C LEU A 195 8.85 -18.86 12.71
N ALA A 196 8.73 -18.97 14.04
CA ALA A 196 9.04 -20.19 14.77
C ALA A 196 8.11 -21.34 14.40
N ASP A 197 6.79 -21.10 14.37
CA ASP A 197 5.78 -22.07 14.00
C ASP A 197 6.00 -22.56 12.56
N GLY A 198 6.24 -21.64 11.61
CA GLY A 198 6.53 -21.96 10.22
C GLY A 198 7.83 -22.74 10.04
N MET A 199 8.90 -22.36 10.75
CA MET A 199 10.18 -23.06 10.68
C MET A 199 10.09 -24.48 11.21
N SER A 200 9.36 -24.68 12.32
CA SER A 200 9.10 -26.00 12.88
C SER A 200 8.41 -26.91 11.85
N ALA A 201 7.35 -26.42 11.20
CA ALA A 201 6.64 -27.16 10.16
C ALA A 201 7.56 -27.50 8.97
N ALA A 202 8.34 -26.54 8.48
CA ALA A 202 9.26 -26.76 7.37
C ALA A 202 10.36 -27.78 7.70
N PHE A 203 10.87 -27.78 8.93
CA PHE A 203 11.91 -28.72 9.36
C PHE A 203 11.41 -30.15 9.54
N GLU A 204 10.20 -30.35 10.07
CA GLU A 204 9.60 -31.69 10.13
C GLU A 204 9.40 -32.27 8.73
N ASN A 205 8.91 -31.45 7.79
CA ASN A 205 8.76 -31.88 6.41
C ASN A 205 10.10 -32.14 5.73
N ALA A 206 11.11 -31.30 6.01
CA ALA A 206 12.44 -31.51 5.47
C ALA A 206 13.09 -32.80 5.98
N LYS A 207 12.86 -33.16 7.23
CA LYS A 207 13.34 -34.42 7.79
C LYS A 207 12.75 -35.63 7.05
N VAL A 208 11.46 -35.60 6.74
CA VAL A 208 10.78 -36.64 5.94
C VAL A 208 11.37 -36.69 4.53
N GLY A 209 11.49 -35.54 3.86
CA GLY A 209 12.02 -35.47 2.50
C GLY A 209 13.46 -35.96 2.39
N MET A 210 14.33 -35.59 3.34
CA MET A 210 15.71 -36.09 3.37
C MET A 210 15.77 -37.60 3.59
N ALA A 211 14.89 -38.16 4.44
CA ALA A 211 14.82 -39.60 4.63
C ALA A 211 14.41 -40.34 3.34
N THR A 212 13.49 -39.77 2.55
CA THR A 212 13.13 -40.31 1.23
C THR A 212 14.31 -40.30 0.27
N LEU A 213 15.07 -39.20 0.20
CA LEU A 213 16.24 -39.11 -0.68
C LEU A 213 17.39 -40.02 -0.26
N ALA A 214 17.58 -40.23 1.05
CA ALA A 214 18.62 -41.13 1.54
C ALA A 214 18.31 -42.62 1.29
N ALA A 215 17.05 -42.95 0.99
CA ALA A 215 16.60 -44.32 0.72
C ALA A 215 16.62 -44.70 -0.77
N THR A 216 16.92 -43.74 -1.67
CA THR A 216 17.07 -43.93 -3.12
C THR A 216 18.54 -43.98 -3.52
#